data_AF-A0A957EII4-F1
#
_entry.id   AF-A0A957EII4-F1
#
_cell.length_a   1.000
_cell.length_b   1.000
_cell.length_c   1.000
_cell.angle_alpha   90.00
_cell.angle_beta   90.00
_cell.angle_gamma   90.00
#
_symmetry.space_group_name_H-M   'P 1'
#
loop_
_entity.id
_entity.type
_entity.pdbx_description
1 polymer ?
#
loop_
_entity_poly.entity_id
_entity_poly.type
_entity_poly.pdbx_seq_one_letter_code
_entity_poly.pdbx_strand_id
1 'polypeptide(L)'
;MSDNFRADNLVLYKNQAARVTNVSAKKINIVTQDGTAVSVRPKDIELLHPGPLANFGQLSKPQGELLTAWELLAGEITSLEELSELAYDEFTPATAWTIWQAIDDGLHFSGSIAEIAVHTA
;
A
#
# COMPACT_ATOMS: atom_id res chain seq x y z
N MET A 1 7.40 -15.61 -1.56
CA MET A 1 8.59 -15.01 -0.93
C MET A 1 8.21 -14.69 0.50
N SER A 2 9.02 -15.04 1.49
CA SER A 2 8.73 -14.72 2.88
C SER A 2 8.99 -13.23 3.09
N ASP A 3 7.93 -12.42 3.14
CA ASP A 3 8.03 -11.00 3.40
C ASP A 3 8.82 -10.79 4.70
N ASN A 4 10.00 -10.19 4.56
CA ASN A 4 10.88 -9.90 5.68
C ASN A 4 10.39 -8.63 6.35
N PHE A 5 9.29 -8.75 7.10
CA PHE A 5 8.70 -7.65 7.83
C PHE A 5 9.73 -7.04 8.79
N ARG A 6 9.69 -5.72 8.93
CA ARG A 6 10.50 -4.92 9.86
C ARG A 6 9.66 -3.78 10.44
N ALA A 7 10.16 -3.18 11.51
CA ALA A 7 9.56 -1.96 12.07
C ALA A 7 9.41 -0.88 10.99
N ASP A 8 8.34 -0.10 11.09
CA ASP A 8 7.97 0.98 10.18
C ASP A 8 7.64 0.55 8.75
N ASN A 9 7.47 -0.75 8.47
CA ASN A 9 6.74 -1.16 7.27
C ASN A 9 5.29 -0.68 7.33
N LEU A 10 4.77 -0.25 6.18
CA LEU A 10 3.35 -0.05 5.94
C LEU A 10 2.78 -1.35 5.39
N VAL A 11 1.76 -1.86 6.07
CA VAL A 11 1.10 -3.13 5.75
C VAL A 11 -0.41 -2.93 5.68
N LEU A 12 -1.09 -3.82 4.96
CA LEU A 12 -2.54 -3.93 4.98
C LEU A 12 -2.96 -4.90 6.07
N TYR A 13 -3.89 -4.47 6.92
CA TYR A 13 -4.60 -5.33 7.86
C TYR A 13 -6.09 -5.13 7.68
N LYS A 14 -6.81 -6.17 7.23
CA LYS A 14 -8.24 -6.08 6.88
C LYS A 14 -8.52 -4.91 5.93
N ASN A 15 -7.69 -4.77 4.91
CA ASN A 15 -7.80 -3.73 3.90
C ASN A 15 -7.58 -2.29 4.40
N GLN A 16 -7.02 -2.12 5.60
CA GLN A 16 -6.72 -0.81 6.20
C GLN A 16 -5.22 -0.65 6.43
N ALA A 17 -4.74 0.60 6.37
CA ALA A 17 -3.36 0.93 6.67
C ALA A 17 -3.00 0.59 8.12
N ALA A 18 -1.90 -0.14 8.27
CA ALA A 18 -1.29 -0.43 9.55
C ALA A 18 0.23 -0.30 9.46
N ARG A 19 0.85 0.00 10.60
CA ARG A 19 2.29 0.11 10.73
C ARG A 19 2.83 -1.01 11.59
N VAL A 20 3.88 -1.69 11.13
CA VAL A 20 4.62 -2.66 11.94
C VAL A 20 5.41 -1.93 13.03
N THR A 21 5.21 -2.30 14.29
CA THR A 21 5.93 -1.75 15.44
C THR A 21 7.00 -2.71 15.96
N ASN A 22 6.78 -4.01 15.85
CA ASN A 22 7.74 -5.02 16.26
C ASN A 22 7.54 -6.33 15.48
N VAL A 23 8.64 -7.01 15.18
CA VAL A 23 8.63 -8.31 14.51
C VAL A 23 9.27 -9.35 15.43
N SER A 24 8.54 -10.43 15.67
CA SER A 24 8.96 -11.58 16.47
C SER A 24 8.85 -12.86 15.64
N ALA A 25 9.46 -13.95 16.11
CA ALA A 25 9.55 -15.21 15.34
C ALA A 25 8.21 -15.82 14.89
N LYS A 26 7.09 -15.55 15.59
CA LYS A 26 5.76 -16.13 15.29
C LYS A 26 4.65 -15.10 15.06
N LYS A 27 4.87 -13.84 15.43
CA LYS A 27 3.86 -12.79 15.42
C LYS A 27 4.50 -11.45 15.08
N ILE A 28 3.68 -10.58 14.51
CA ILE A 28 4.03 -9.21 14.16
C ILE A 28 3.09 -8.31 14.94
N ASN A 29 3.64 -7.32 15.63
CA ASN A 29 2.86 -6.30 16.29
C ASN A 29 2.68 -5.15 15.31
N ILE A 30 1.42 -4.74 15.14
CA ILE A 30 1.04 -3.61 14.31
C ILE A 30 0.26 -2.60 15.13
N VAL A 31 0.24 -1.37 14.65
CA VAL A 31 -0.74 -0.35 15.06
C VAL A 31 -1.53 0.05 13.83
N THR A 32 -2.85 0.12 13.93
CA THR A 32 -3.74 0.61 12.87
C THR A 32 -3.91 2.12 12.95
N GLN A 33 -4.46 2.73 11.91
CA GLN A 33 -4.61 4.19 11.81
C GLN A 33 -5.48 4.81 12.92
N ASP A 34 -6.42 4.06 13.48
CA ASP A 34 -7.25 4.43 14.65
C ASP A 34 -6.48 4.36 15.99
N GLY A 35 -5.21 3.95 15.98
CA GLY A 35 -4.37 3.79 17.16
C GLY A 35 -4.47 2.41 17.82
N THR A 36 -5.27 1.49 17.30
CA THR A 36 -5.43 0.15 17.89
C THR A 36 -4.15 -0.68 17.70
N ALA A 37 -3.62 -1.24 18.79
CA ALA A 37 -2.47 -2.14 18.76
C ALA A 37 -2.94 -3.61 18.67
N VAL A 38 -2.43 -4.36 17.69
CA VAL A 38 -2.83 -5.75 17.45
C VAL A 38 -1.59 -6.61 17.20
N SER A 39 -1.61 -7.86 17.66
CA SER A 39 -0.58 -8.86 17.35
C SER A 39 -1.14 -9.91 16.40
N VAL A 40 -0.58 -9.98 15.20
CA VAL A 40 -1.09 -10.76 14.05
C VAL A 40 -0.07 -11.79 13.58
N ARG A 41 -0.51 -12.79 12.79
CA ARG A 41 0.43 -13.70 12.10
C ARG A 41 0.86 -13.06 10.78
N PRO A 42 2.03 -13.42 10.23
CA PRO A 42 2.49 -12.89 8.94
C PRO A 42 1.45 -13.04 7.82
N LYS A 43 0.69 -14.14 7.78
CA LYS A 43 -0.35 -14.39 6.78
C LYS A 43 -1.62 -13.54 6.92
N ASP A 44 -1.78 -12.82 8.04
CA ASP A 44 -2.97 -12.01 8.32
C ASP A 44 -2.78 -10.55 7.87
N ILE A 45 -1.61 -10.22 7.29
CA ILE A 45 -1.24 -8.90 6.77
C ILE A 45 -0.51 -9.06 5.44
N GLU A 46 -0.49 -7.98 4.65
CA GLU A 46 0.23 -7.91 3.38
C GLU A 46 1.15 -6.69 3.38
N LEU A 47 2.36 -6.81 2.83
CA LEU A 47 3.31 -5.70 2.75
C LEU A 47 2.89 -4.74 1.63
N LEU A 48 2.52 -3.51 2.00
CA LEU A 48 2.15 -2.48 1.02
C LEU A 48 3.34 -1.60 0.65
N HIS A 49 4.19 -1.25 1.62
CA HIS A 49 5.40 -0.48 1.36
C HIS A 49 6.52 -0.84 2.36
N PRO A 50 7.80 -0.94 1.91
CA PRO A 50 8.94 -1.28 2.77
C PRO A 50 9.28 -0.21 3.84
N GLY A 51 8.58 0.92 3.85
CA GLY A 51 8.75 2.02 4.80
C GLY A 51 9.97 2.91 4.52
N PRO A 52 10.34 3.79 5.46
CA PRO A 52 9.77 3.90 6.80
C PRO A 52 8.48 4.73 6.84
N LEU A 53 7.43 4.19 7.45
CA LEU A 53 6.28 4.95 7.93
C LEU A 53 6.50 5.27 9.40
N ALA A 54 6.90 6.50 9.75
CA ALA A 54 7.11 6.91 11.14
C ALA A 54 5.78 7.20 11.86
N ASN A 55 4.79 7.74 11.14
CA ASN A 55 3.44 7.99 11.66
C ASN A 55 2.42 8.13 10.51
N PHE A 56 1.13 7.94 10.81
CA PHE A 56 0.07 8.00 9.80
C PHE A 56 -0.17 9.39 9.20
N GLY A 57 0.38 10.46 9.78
CA GLY A 57 0.35 11.79 9.18
C GLY A 57 1.11 11.87 7.85
N GLN A 58 2.02 10.92 7.59
CA GLN A 58 2.72 10.80 6.30
C GLN A 58 1.85 10.22 5.19
N LEU A 59 0.68 9.65 5.50
CA LEU A 59 -0.26 9.10 4.50
C LEU A 59 -1.21 10.17 3.93
N SER A 60 -0.85 11.44 4.05
CA SER A 60 -1.57 12.53 3.39
C SER A 60 -1.56 12.33 1.88
N LYS A 61 -2.66 12.70 1.21
CA LYS A 61 -2.78 12.62 -0.25
C LYS A 61 -1.58 13.32 -0.92
N PRO A 62 -0.73 12.58 -1.67
CA PRO A 62 0.41 13.16 -2.37
C PRO A 62 -0.07 14.01 -3.55
N GLN A 63 0.78 14.95 -3.96
CA GLN A 63 0.58 15.68 -5.21
C GLN A 63 0.99 14.79 -6.38
N GLY A 64 0.12 14.65 -7.38
CA GLY A 64 0.40 13.91 -8.60
C GLY A 64 -0.87 13.66 -9.42
N GLU A 65 -0.72 12.94 -10.52
CA GLU A 65 -1.68 12.85 -11.61
C GLU A 65 -2.14 11.40 -11.84
N LEU A 66 -2.72 10.76 -10.81
CA LEU A 66 -3.14 9.36 -10.88
C LEU A 66 -4.14 9.06 -12.00
N LEU A 67 -5.02 10.01 -12.32
CA LEU A 67 -5.97 9.85 -13.44
C LEU A 67 -5.26 9.87 -14.79
N THR A 68 -4.25 10.72 -14.96
CA THR A 68 -3.42 10.71 -16.17
C THR A 68 -2.65 9.39 -16.29
N ALA A 69 -2.08 8.89 -15.19
CA ALA A 69 -1.41 7.58 -15.17
C ALA A 69 -2.38 6.43 -15.52
N TRP A 70 -3.61 6.49 -15.03
CA TRP A 70 -4.68 5.55 -15.40
C TRP A 70 -4.96 5.57 -16.91
N GLU A 71 -5.17 6.75 -17.50
CA GLU A 71 -5.43 6.89 -18.95
C GLU A 71 -4.29 6.33 -19.80
N LEU A 72 -3.04 6.53 -19.37
CA LEU A 72 -1.85 6.03 -20.08
C LEU A 72 -1.73 4.50 -20.05
N LEU A 73 -2.14 3.86 -18.96
CA LEU A 73 -2.03 2.41 -18.75
C LEU A 73 -3.35 1.68 -19.00
N ALA A 74 -4.38 2.35 -19.54
CA ALA A 74 -5.72 1.80 -19.67
C ALA A 74 -5.73 0.46 -20.44
N GLY A 75 -6.21 -0.61 -19.78
CA GLY A 75 -6.23 -1.96 -20.33
C GLY A 75 -4.96 -2.78 -20.08
N GLU A 76 -3.97 -2.24 -19.38
CA GLU A 76 -2.73 -2.92 -19.02
C GLU A 76 -2.75 -3.51 -17.60
N ILE A 77 -1.72 -4.30 -17.28
CA ILE A 77 -1.40 -4.73 -15.93
C ILE A 77 -0.13 -3.98 -15.50
N THR A 78 -0.14 -3.44 -14.29
CA THR A 78 1.02 -2.75 -13.69
C THR A 78 1.22 -3.20 -12.25
N SER A 79 2.25 -2.66 -11.61
CA SER A 79 2.57 -2.88 -10.20
C SER A 79 2.38 -1.60 -9.38
N LEU A 80 2.34 -1.75 -8.06
CA LEU A 80 2.18 -0.63 -7.14
C LEU A 80 3.35 0.38 -7.24
N GLU A 81 4.56 -0.12 -7.46
CA GLU A 81 5.77 0.71 -7.58
C GLU A 81 5.76 1.49 -8.88
N GLU A 82 5.57 0.82 -10.03
CA GLU A 82 5.51 1.48 -11.34
C GLU A 82 4.40 2.52 -11.42
N LEU A 83 3.20 2.21 -10.91
CA LEU A 83 2.09 3.16 -10.89
C LEU A 83 2.37 4.35 -9.96
N SER A 84 3.10 4.12 -8.85
CA SER A 84 3.52 5.21 -7.97
C SER A 84 4.50 6.14 -8.64
N GLU A 85 5.52 5.59 -9.31
CA GLU A 85 6.51 6.37 -10.04
C GLU A 85 5.86 7.13 -11.21
N LEU A 86 4.94 6.51 -11.96
CA LEU A 86 4.27 7.17 -13.06
C LEU A 86 3.34 8.31 -12.61
N ALA A 87 2.59 8.12 -11.52
CA ALA A 87 1.61 9.10 -11.07
C ALA A 87 2.20 10.20 -10.17
N TYR A 88 3.27 9.89 -9.44
CA TYR A 88 3.77 10.71 -8.33
C TYR A 88 5.30 10.88 -8.30
N ASP A 89 6.02 10.41 -9.32
CA ASP A 89 7.49 10.44 -9.44
C ASP A 89 8.28 9.65 -8.37
N GLU A 90 7.62 9.10 -7.34
CA GLU A 90 8.27 8.41 -6.24
C GLU A 90 7.39 7.32 -5.61
N PHE A 91 8.00 6.17 -5.30
CA PHE A 91 7.40 5.13 -4.47
C PHE A 91 7.63 5.42 -2.99
N THR A 92 6.59 5.91 -2.32
CA THR A 92 6.58 6.28 -0.90
C THR A 92 5.40 5.62 -0.19
N PRO A 93 5.37 5.57 1.16
CA PRO A 93 4.20 5.09 1.88
C PRO A 93 2.90 5.81 1.49
N ALA A 94 2.97 7.12 1.18
CA ALA A 94 1.81 7.93 0.81
C ALA A 94 1.26 7.56 -0.57
N THR A 95 2.14 7.38 -1.55
CA THR A 95 1.77 7.05 -2.94
C THR A 95 1.23 5.63 -3.03
N ALA A 96 1.91 4.68 -2.37
CA ALA A 96 1.45 3.30 -2.21
C ALA A 96 0.04 3.22 -1.58
N TRP A 97 -0.19 3.95 -0.48
CA TRP A 97 -1.49 3.98 0.18
C TRP A 97 -2.57 4.60 -0.70
N THR A 98 -2.27 5.70 -1.38
CA THR A 98 -3.24 6.39 -2.25
C THR A 98 -3.70 5.50 -3.41
N ILE A 99 -2.77 4.75 -4.02
CA ILE A 99 -3.11 3.80 -5.09
C ILE A 99 -3.92 2.63 -4.51
N TRP A 100 -3.55 2.10 -3.34
CA TRP A 100 -4.36 1.06 -2.71
C TRP A 100 -5.79 1.50 -2.45
N GLN A 101 -6.00 2.73 -1.99
CA GLN A 101 -7.35 3.29 -1.83
C GLN A 101 -8.12 3.36 -3.15
N ALA A 102 -7.44 3.65 -4.27
CA ALA A 102 -8.06 3.65 -5.59
C ALA A 102 -8.40 2.24 -6.11
N ILE A 103 -7.57 1.24 -5.77
CA ILE A 103 -7.85 -0.18 -6.03
C ILE A 103 -9.06 -0.65 -5.20
N ASP A 104 -9.13 -0.26 -3.93
CA ASP A 104 -10.24 -0.61 -3.04
C ASP A 104 -11.57 0.03 -3.47
N ASP A 105 -11.53 1.27 -3.98
CA ASP A 105 -12.70 1.94 -4.57
C ASP A 105 -13.18 1.24 -5.86
N GLY A 106 -12.27 0.59 -6.60
CA GLY A 106 -12.60 -0.28 -7.72
C GLY A 106 -13.01 0.44 -9.01
N LEU A 107 -12.97 1.78 -9.03
CA LEU A 107 -13.43 2.57 -10.18
C LEU A 107 -12.48 2.44 -11.38
N HIS A 108 -11.20 2.78 -11.18
CA HIS A 108 -10.19 2.83 -12.24
C HIS A 108 -9.22 1.64 -12.21
N PHE A 109 -9.09 1.00 -11.05
CA PHE A 109 -8.12 -0.06 -10.80
C PHE A 109 -8.76 -1.21 -10.03
N SER A 110 -8.23 -2.41 -10.21
CA SER A 110 -8.58 -3.58 -9.41
C SER A 110 -7.38 -4.53 -9.28
N GLY A 111 -7.52 -5.61 -8.50
CA GLY A 111 -6.49 -6.65 -8.38
C GLY A 111 -5.85 -6.72 -7.00
N SER A 112 -4.53 -6.84 -6.96
CA SER A 112 -3.72 -7.02 -5.75
C SER A 112 -2.50 -6.11 -5.74
N ILE A 113 -1.78 -6.07 -4.62
CA ILE A 113 -0.52 -5.31 -4.52
C ILE A 113 0.55 -5.72 -5.55
N ALA A 114 0.51 -6.97 -6.04
CA ALA A 114 1.49 -7.51 -6.97
C ALA A 114 1.06 -7.37 -8.44
N GLU A 115 -0.25 -7.40 -8.70
CA GLU A 115 -0.82 -7.32 -10.04
C GLU A 115 -2.04 -6.41 -9.99
N ILE A 116 -1.88 -5.20 -10.53
CA ILE A 116 -2.93 -4.19 -10.60
C ILE A 116 -3.45 -4.17 -12.05
N ALA A 117 -4.74 -4.45 -12.21
CA ALA A 117 -5.43 -4.31 -13.47
C ALA A 117 -5.95 -2.88 -13.63
N VAL A 118 -5.59 -2.24 -14.75
CA VAL A 118 -5.99 -0.87 -15.08
C VAL A 118 -7.20 -0.92 -16.00
N HIS A 119 -8.33 -0.37 -15.56
CA HIS A 119 -9.57 -0.42 -16.33
C HIS A 119 -9.48 0.47 -17.57
N THR A 120 -10.23 0.13 -18.61
CA THR A 120 -10.37 0.99 -19.79
C THR A 120 -11.26 2.19 -19.47
N ALA A 121 -10.96 3.35 -20.08
CA ALA A 121 -11.77 4.57 -19.99
C ALA A 121 -13.14 4.46 -20.69
#